data_AF-A0A7C4ZNK6-F1
#
_entry.id   AF-A0A7C4ZNK6-F1
#
_cell.length_a   1.000
_cell.length_b   1.000
_cell.length_c   1.000
_cell.angle_alpha   90.00
_cell.angle_beta   90.00
_cell.angle_gamma   90.00
#
_symmetry.space_group_name_H-M   'P 1'
#
loop_
_entity.id
_entity.type
_entity.pdbx_description
1 polymer ?
#
loop_
_entity_poly.entity_id
_entity_poly.type
_entity_poly.pdbx_seq_one_letter_code
_entity_poly.pdbx_strand_id
1 'polypeptide(L)'
;MDESNIKQKILLQIEERVRNKVVMKRGYRKKLKKNLERFLRKILSTIFSSSNVEVKRFNGDSSFGCDEFGRDIEDGLHKYVSVLENRGLKVHTVIVLGSRAKGLWTPRSDVDVTIIATNLPKEGRNFLSKRLLNLKRRIILSDRPLYLGIEPSGCCSRDEFLERLRSFDIQALDAIFYGRIIYDDGFWNIAKTQYTEIERKYGLNPSYLKKLLLQL
;
A
#
# COMPACT_ATOMS: atom_id res chain seq x y z
N MET A 1 -18.56 3.68 31.31
CA MET A 1 -17.51 4.39 30.57
C MET A 1 -18.22 5.19 29.49
N ASP A 2 -18.12 6.51 29.51
CA ASP A 2 -18.88 7.40 28.61
C ASP A 2 -18.45 7.21 27.14
N GLU A 3 -19.42 7.01 26.23
CA GLU A 3 -19.18 6.82 24.80
C GLU A 3 -18.43 8.02 24.18
N SER A 4 -18.67 9.22 24.70
CA SER A 4 -17.95 10.44 24.31
C SER A 4 -16.44 10.34 24.59
N ASN A 5 -16.08 9.77 25.73
CA ASN A 5 -14.68 9.57 26.14
C ASN A 5 -13.98 8.52 25.25
N ILE A 6 -14.67 7.43 24.88
CA ILE A 6 -14.13 6.40 23.98
C ILE A 6 -13.86 6.99 22.59
N LYS A 7 -14.81 7.74 22.03
CA LYS A 7 -14.65 8.40 20.73
C LYS A 7 -13.44 9.35 20.72
N GLN A 8 -13.32 10.21 21.73
CA GLN A 8 -12.20 11.14 21.85
C GLN A 8 -10.86 10.41 21.92
N LYS A 9 -10.78 9.33 22.71
CA LYS A 9 -9.57 8.51 22.83
C LYS A 9 -9.16 7.89 21.49
N ILE A 10 -10.11 7.38 20.71
CA ILE A 10 -9.86 6.82 19.38
C ILE A 10 -9.30 7.91 18.44
N LEU A 11 -9.93 9.09 18.41
CA LEU A 11 -9.48 10.19 17.53
C LEU A 11 -8.06 10.64 17.88
N LEU A 12 -7.76 10.81 19.17
CA LEU A 12 -6.41 11.16 19.64
C LEU A 12 -5.38 10.10 19.21
N GLN A 13 -5.73 8.83 19.32
CA GLN A 13 -4.86 7.73 18.89
C GLN A 13 -4.59 7.77 17.37
N ILE A 14 -5.59 8.05 16.55
CA ILE A 14 -5.44 8.17 15.09
C ILE A 14 -4.55 9.38 14.77
N GLU A 15 -4.80 10.54 15.39
CA GLU A 15 -4.02 11.76 15.19
C GLU A 15 -2.54 11.57 15.53
N GLU A 16 -2.25 10.92 16.68
CA GLU A 16 -0.89 10.64 17.09
C GLU A 16 -0.18 9.73 16.08
N ARG A 17 -0.86 8.66 15.62
CA ARG A 17 -0.31 7.75 14.60
C ARG A 17 -0.04 8.47 13.28
N VAL A 18 -0.95 9.34 12.83
CA VAL A 18 -0.77 10.15 11.62
C VAL A 18 0.42 11.09 11.77
N ARG A 19 0.50 11.83 12.89
CA ARG A 19 1.62 12.74 13.19
C ARG A 19 2.95 12.01 13.15
N ASN A 20 3.05 10.87 13.82
CA ASN A 20 4.26 10.04 13.85
C ASN A 20 4.66 9.57 12.45
N LYS A 21 3.68 9.16 11.62
CA LYS A 21 3.94 8.73 10.24
C LYS A 21 4.45 9.88 9.37
N VAL A 22 3.89 11.08 9.50
CA VAL A 22 4.33 12.29 8.77
C VAL A 22 5.77 12.66 9.15
N VAL A 23 6.11 12.64 10.43
CA VAL A 23 7.49 12.89 10.91
C VAL A 23 8.47 11.88 10.31
N MET A 24 8.12 10.59 10.32
CA MET A 24 8.95 9.54 9.71
C MET A 24 9.18 9.72 8.21
N LYS A 25 8.22 10.29 7.47
CA LYS A 25 8.38 10.57 6.03
C LYS A 25 9.43 11.66 5.75
N ARG A 26 9.63 12.61 6.67
CA ARG A 26 10.57 13.74 6.50
C ARG A 26 12.02 13.41 6.87
N GLY A 27 12.31 12.21 7.38
CA GLY A 27 13.66 11.83 7.82
C GLY A 27 14.70 11.72 6.69
N TYR A 28 15.86 12.34 6.89
CA TYR A 28 16.98 12.40 5.92
C TYR A 28 17.46 11.02 5.43
N ARG A 29 17.54 10.03 6.33
CA ARG A 29 17.94 8.65 5.98
C ARG A 29 17.02 8.00 4.93
N LYS A 30 15.73 8.33 4.94
CA LYS A 30 14.77 7.82 3.95
C LYS A 30 15.01 8.42 2.56
N LYS A 31 15.40 9.70 2.50
CA LYS A 31 15.71 10.41 1.24
C LYS A 31 16.94 9.82 0.53
N LEU A 32 18.01 9.55 1.28
CA LEU A 32 19.22 8.90 0.74
C LEU A 32 18.93 7.49 0.20
N LYS A 33 18.23 6.67 0.98
CA LYS A 33 17.85 5.31 0.56
C LYS A 33 17.03 5.32 -0.75
N LYS A 34 16.06 6.23 -0.86
CA LYS A 34 15.24 6.36 -2.08
C LYS A 34 16.07 6.73 -3.31
N ASN A 35 17.06 7.61 -3.17
CA ASN A 35 17.94 7.97 -4.28
C ASN A 35 18.76 6.76 -4.76
N LEU A 36 19.28 5.95 -3.83
CA LEU A 36 20.02 4.72 -4.17
C LEU A 36 19.11 3.70 -4.86
N GLU A 37 17.90 3.47 -4.34
CA GLU A 37 16.94 2.54 -4.93
C GLU A 37 16.53 2.97 -6.34
N ARG A 38 16.37 4.27 -6.61
CA ARG A 38 16.13 4.80 -7.96
C ARG A 38 17.29 4.53 -8.91
N PHE A 39 18.52 4.80 -8.46
CA PHE A 39 19.70 4.54 -9.28
C PHE A 39 19.79 3.05 -9.66
N LEU A 40 19.55 2.16 -8.69
CA LEU A 40 19.46 0.73 -8.95
C LEU A 40 18.31 0.37 -9.88
N ARG A 41 17.12 0.96 -9.74
CA ARG A 41 16.00 0.74 -10.67
C ARG A 41 16.36 1.12 -12.09
N LYS A 42 17.00 2.26 -12.32
CA LYS A 42 17.44 2.69 -13.66
C LYS A 42 18.45 1.73 -14.29
N ILE A 43 19.40 1.23 -13.50
CA ILE A 43 20.35 0.22 -13.97
C ILE A 43 19.62 -1.09 -14.28
N LEU A 44 18.82 -1.58 -13.35
CA LEU A 44 18.12 -2.86 -13.48
C LEU A 44 17.09 -2.82 -14.60
N SER A 45 16.34 -1.73 -14.78
CA SER A 45 15.41 -1.60 -15.90
C SER A 45 16.15 -1.67 -17.22
N THR A 46 17.34 -1.07 -17.34
CA THR A 46 18.16 -1.12 -18.56
C THR A 46 18.66 -2.54 -18.84
N ILE A 47 19.09 -3.27 -17.81
CA ILE A 47 19.61 -4.64 -17.93
C ILE A 47 18.48 -5.65 -18.18
N PHE A 48 17.35 -5.48 -17.51
CA PHE A 48 16.18 -6.37 -17.54
C PHE A 48 15.08 -5.90 -18.49
N SER A 49 15.34 -4.91 -19.36
CA SER A 49 14.51 -4.61 -20.54
C SER A 49 14.37 -5.82 -21.48
N SER A 50 15.18 -6.86 -21.29
CA SER A 50 15.08 -8.18 -21.92
C SER A 50 14.05 -9.12 -21.26
N SER A 51 13.40 -8.71 -20.17
CA SER A 51 12.32 -9.50 -19.57
C SER A 51 11.05 -9.40 -20.43
N ASN A 52 10.40 -10.55 -20.68
CA ASN A 52 9.21 -10.67 -21.55
C ASN A 52 7.96 -9.91 -21.09
N VAL A 53 8.05 -9.06 -20.05
CA VAL A 53 6.91 -8.35 -19.49
C VAL A 53 7.00 -6.87 -19.85
N GLU A 54 6.51 -6.55 -21.05
CA GLU A 54 6.43 -5.18 -21.55
C GLU A 54 5.31 -4.41 -20.82
N VAL A 55 5.62 -3.26 -20.22
CA VAL A 55 4.63 -2.35 -19.64
C VAL A 55 4.32 -1.25 -20.65
N LYS A 56 3.04 -0.97 -20.87
CA LYS A 56 2.60 0.02 -21.86
C LYS A 56 3.18 1.41 -21.57
N ARG A 57 3.30 2.22 -22.62
CA ARG A 57 3.58 3.66 -22.47
C ARG A 57 2.33 4.38 -22.01
N PHE A 58 2.53 5.37 -21.14
CA PHE A 58 1.44 6.22 -20.67
C PHE A 58 0.92 7.10 -21.81
N ASN A 59 -0.38 7.08 -22.03
CA ASN A 59 -1.06 7.83 -23.10
C ASN A 59 -1.93 9.00 -22.58
N GLY A 60 -2.03 9.19 -21.25
CA GLY A 60 -2.87 10.21 -20.62
C GLY A 60 -4.10 9.68 -19.88
N ASP A 61 -4.52 8.45 -20.15
CA ASP A 61 -5.84 7.97 -19.71
C ASP A 61 -5.83 7.21 -18.37
N SER A 62 -4.66 6.82 -17.85
CA SER A 62 -4.58 5.98 -16.65
C SER A 62 -4.71 6.73 -15.33
N SER A 63 -5.32 6.07 -14.36
CA SER A 63 -5.66 6.62 -13.04
C SER A 63 -4.43 6.94 -12.18
N PHE A 64 -3.30 6.29 -12.45
CA PHE A 64 -2.10 6.36 -11.61
C PHE A 64 -0.93 7.08 -12.28
N GLY A 65 -1.08 7.47 -13.54
CA GLY A 65 -0.06 8.18 -14.30
C GLY A 65 1.13 7.31 -14.70
N CYS A 66 2.28 7.95 -14.87
CA CYS A 66 3.50 7.32 -15.32
C CYS A 66 4.62 7.30 -14.27
N ASP A 67 5.66 6.53 -14.55
CA ASP A 67 6.96 6.61 -13.87
C ASP A 67 7.94 7.55 -14.58
N GLU A 68 9.16 7.67 -14.04
CA GLU A 68 10.23 8.50 -14.59
C GLU A 68 10.70 8.09 -16.00
N PHE A 69 10.30 6.90 -16.45
CA PHE A 69 10.60 6.40 -17.79
C PHE A 69 9.42 6.54 -18.74
N GLY A 70 8.27 7.05 -18.30
CA GLY A 70 7.06 7.18 -19.12
C GLY A 70 6.28 5.87 -19.30
N ARG A 71 6.50 4.88 -18.43
CA ARG A 71 5.72 3.64 -18.39
C ARG A 71 4.44 3.87 -17.61
N ASP A 72 3.36 3.25 -18.05
CA ASP A 72 2.04 3.32 -17.42
C ASP A 72 2.01 2.51 -16.12
N ILE A 73 1.67 3.15 -15.01
CA ILE A 73 1.65 2.50 -13.70
C ILE A 73 0.43 1.60 -13.52
N GLU A 74 -0.71 1.92 -14.13
CA GLU A 74 -1.94 1.11 -14.01
C GLU A 74 -1.78 -0.23 -14.72
N ASP A 75 -1.31 -0.22 -15.97
CA ASP A 75 -0.96 -1.43 -16.72
C ASP A 75 0.07 -2.28 -15.97
N GLY A 76 1.09 -1.61 -15.43
CA GLY A 76 2.10 -2.23 -14.59
C GLY A 76 1.55 -2.88 -13.32
N LEU A 77 0.59 -2.24 -12.65
CA LEU A 77 -0.05 -2.77 -11.45
C LEU A 77 -0.93 -3.98 -11.77
N HIS A 78 -1.65 -4.00 -12.90
CA HIS A 78 -2.38 -5.19 -13.33
C HIS A 78 -1.44 -6.38 -13.58
N LYS A 79 -0.31 -6.14 -14.26
CA LYS A 79 0.73 -7.18 -14.45
C LYS A 79 1.32 -7.63 -13.12
N TYR A 80 1.46 -6.72 -12.17
CA TYR A 80 1.97 -7.03 -10.83
C TYR A 80 1.05 -8.00 -10.07
N VAL A 81 -0.28 -7.90 -10.24
CA VAL A 81 -1.21 -8.90 -9.67
C VAL A 81 -0.87 -10.30 -10.19
N SER A 82 -0.71 -10.46 -11.50
CA SER A 82 -0.33 -11.76 -12.09
C SER A 82 1.04 -12.25 -11.61
N VAL A 83 2.00 -11.34 -11.39
CA VAL A 83 3.30 -11.70 -10.80
C VAL A 83 3.14 -12.26 -9.38
N LEU A 84 2.26 -11.68 -8.57
CA LEU A 84 1.98 -12.16 -7.22
C LEU A 84 1.31 -13.54 -7.23
N GLU A 85 0.33 -13.74 -8.13
CA GLU A 85 -0.36 -15.01 -8.29
C GLU A 85 0.56 -16.14 -8.76
N ASN A 86 1.42 -15.86 -9.75
CA ASN A 86 2.44 -16.80 -10.24
C ASN A 86 3.47 -17.18 -9.16
N ARG A 87 3.57 -16.39 -8.09
CA ARG A 87 4.42 -16.68 -6.92
C ARG A 87 3.69 -17.46 -5.82
N GLY A 88 2.48 -17.94 -6.11
CA GLY A 88 1.68 -18.77 -5.21
C GLY A 88 0.86 -18.00 -4.19
N LEU A 89 0.72 -16.68 -4.34
CA LEU A 89 -0.22 -15.90 -3.53
C LEU A 89 -1.61 -16.03 -4.10
N LYS A 90 -2.60 -16.24 -3.23
CA LYS A 90 -4.01 -16.07 -3.62
C LYS A 90 -4.40 -14.64 -3.29
N VAL A 91 -4.32 -13.77 -4.28
CA VAL A 91 -4.61 -12.35 -4.14
C VAL A 91 -6.13 -12.17 -4.00
N HIS A 92 -6.54 -11.36 -3.02
CA HIS A 92 -7.95 -11.02 -2.77
C HIS A 92 -8.22 -9.57 -3.17
N THR A 93 -7.37 -8.65 -2.72
CA THR A 93 -7.52 -7.23 -3.05
C THR A 93 -6.15 -6.59 -3.18
N VAL A 94 -5.96 -5.74 -4.19
CA VAL A 94 -4.78 -4.87 -4.33
C VAL A 94 -5.24 -3.42 -4.42
N ILE A 95 -4.69 -2.60 -3.53
CA ILE A 95 -5.13 -1.22 -3.33
C ILE A 95 -3.92 -0.30 -3.43
N VAL A 96 -3.96 0.66 -4.35
CA VAL A 96 -2.99 1.75 -4.42
C VAL A 96 -3.31 2.79 -3.35
N LEU A 97 -2.27 3.24 -2.65
CA LEU A 97 -2.33 4.25 -1.60
C LEU A 97 -1.49 5.49 -1.95
N GLY A 98 -1.51 6.46 -1.04
CA GLY A 98 -0.60 7.61 -1.09
C GLY A 98 -0.80 8.51 -2.30
N SER A 99 0.28 9.14 -2.76
CA SER A 99 0.21 10.22 -3.74
C SER A 99 -0.47 9.83 -5.06
N ARG A 100 -0.29 8.59 -5.53
CA ARG A 100 -0.92 8.11 -6.78
C ARG A 100 -2.42 7.94 -6.63
N ALA A 101 -2.87 7.33 -5.54
CA ALA A 101 -4.30 7.20 -5.26
C ALA A 101 -5.01 8.55 -5.05
N LYS A 102 -4.30 9.50 -4.43
CA LYS A 102 -4.76 10.87 -4.10
C LYS A 102 -4.64 11.87 -5.27
N GLY A 103 -4.03 11.49 -6.39
CA GLY A 103 -3.81 12.39 -7.54
C GLY A 103 -2.72 13.46 -7.33
N LEU A 104 -1.87 13.30 -6.32
CA LEU A 104 -0.78 14.23 -5.98
C LEU A 104 0.60 13.69 -6.42
N TRP A 105 0.60 12.82 -7.42
CA TRP A 105 1.81 12.10 -7.83
C TRP A 105 2.68 12.93 -8.77
N THR A 106 3.93 12.51 -8.86
CA THR A 106 4.89 12.95 -9.88
C THR A 106 5.49 11.70 -10.52
N PRO A 107 6.17 11.79 -11.68
CA PRO A 107 6.86 10.63 -12.27
C PRO A 107 7.84 9.92 -11.31
N ARG A 108 8.33 10.63 -10.28
CA ARG A 108 9.25 10.10 -9.25
C ARG A 108 8.56 9.54 -8.01
N SER A 109 7.23 9.57 -7.98
CA SER A 109 6.45 9.01 -6.88
C SER A 109 6.54 7.48 -6.89
N ASP A 110 6.82 6.91 -5.73
CA ASP A 110 6.72 5.47 -5.51
C ASP A 110 5.26 5.01 -5.62
N VAL A 111 5.05 3.71 -5.83
CA VAL A 111 3.72 3.11 -5.95
C VAL A 111 3.40 2.35 -4.66
N ASP A 112 2.88 3.06 -3.66
CA ASP A 112 2.48 2.47 -2.37
C ASP A 112 1.27 1.54 -2.57
N VAL A 113 1.39 0.26 -2.21
CA VAL A 113 0.28 -0.71 -2.33
C VAL A 113 0.00 -1.47 -1.05
N THR A 114 -1.28 -1.74 -0.79
CA THR A 114 -1.75 -2.74 0.18
C THR A 114 -2.20 -3.97 -0.58
N ILE A 115 -1.66 -5.13 -0.19
CA ILE A 115 -1.95 -6.43 -0.81
C ILE A 115 -2.65 -7.28 0.24
N ILE A 116 -3.90 -7.62 -0.02
CA ILE A 116 -4.69 -8.53 0.82
C ILE A 116 -4.68 -9.88 0.12
N ALA A 117 -4.06 -10.88 0.75
CA ALA A 117 -3.83 -12.17 0.12
C ALA A 117 -3.73 -13.32 1.13
N THR A 118 -4.06 -14.52 0.66
CA THR A 118 -3.72 -15.77 1.37
C THR A 118 -2.33 -16.26 0.92
N ASN A 119 -1.69 -17.09 1.75
CA ASN A 119 -0.32 -17.60 1.57
C ASN A 119 0.78 -16.53 1.63
N LEU A 120 0.51 -15.40 2.29
CA LEU A 120 1.54 -14.41 2.56
C LEU A 120 2.68 -15.03 3.41
N PRO A 121 3.95 -14.75 3.08
CA PRO A 121 5.07 -15.28 3.85
C PRO A 121 5.01 -14.78 5.29
N LYS A 122 4.96 -15.71 6.25
CA LYS A 122 4.92 -15.41 7.69
C LYS A 122 6.19 -14.68 8.12
N GLU A 123 6.05 -13.78 9.09
CA GLU A 123 7.21 -13.18 9.75
C GLU A 123 7.93 -14.22 10.62
N GLY A 124 9.26 -14.15 10.68
CA GLY A 124 10.05 -15.08 11.48
C GLY A 124 9.99 -14.74 12.97
N ARG A 125 9.87 -15.79 13.79
CA ARG A 125 9.73 -15.68 15.25
C ARG A 125 11.04 -15.36 15.99
N ASN A 126 12.18 -15.80 15.45
CA ASN A 126 13.52 -15.65 16.04
C ASN A 126 14.45 -14.90 15.07
N PHE A 127 15.59 -14.37 15.55
CA PHE A 127 16.46 -13.48 14.75
C PHE A 127 16.87 -14.04 13.38
N LEU A 128 17.36 -15.29 13.32
CA LEU A 128 17.78 -15.94 12.07
C LEU A 128 16.60 -16.21 11.13
N SER A 129 15.50 -16.77 11.66
CA SER A 129 14.30 -17.05 10.86
C SER A 129 13.64 -15.77 10.38
N LYS A 130 13.71 -14.68 11.17
CA LYS A 130 13.23 -13.35 10.81
C LYS A 130 13.99 -12.79 9.62
N ARG A 131 15.32 -12.90 9.58
CA ARG A 131 16.12 -12.41 8.44
C ARG A 131 15.80 -13.18 7.16
N LEU A 132 15.75 -14.52 7.23
CA LEU A 132 15.47 -15.37 6.07
C LEU A 132 14.03 -15.19 5.55
N LEU A 133 13.04 -15.23 6.46
CA LEU A 133 11.63 -15.07 6.09
C LEU A 133 11.33 -13.65 5.60
N ASN A 134 11.96 -12.62 6.17
CA ASN A 134 11.84 -11.26 5.65
C ASN A 134 12.43 -11.13 4.25
N LEU A 135 13.53 -11.82 3.95
CA LEU A 135 14.10 -11.84 2.60
C LEU A 135 13.16 -12.56 1.63
N LYS A 136 12.65 -13.74 1.99
CA LYS A 136 11.65 -14.48 1.20
C LYS A 136 10.41 -13.63 0.94
N ARG A 137 9.91 -12.93 1.97
CA ARG A 137 8.79 -12.00 1.88
C ARG A 137 9.07 -10.86 0.90
N ARG A 138 10.25 -10.24 1.00
CA ARG A 138 10.68 -9.17 0.07
C ARG A 138 10.77 -9.66 -1.36
N ILE A 139 11.27 -10.88 -1.59
CA ILE A 139 11.37 -11.45 -2.93
C ILE A 139 9.97 -11.71 -3.50
N ILE A 140 9.10 -12.38 -2.74
CA ILE A 140 7.74 -12.74 -3.17
C ILE A 140 6.90 -11.50 -3.47
N LEU A 141 7.01 -10.46 -2.64
CA LEU A 141 6.27 -9.21 -2.82
C LEU A 141 7.01 -8.20 -3.70
N SER A 142 8.22 -8.50 -4.18
CA SER A 142 8.96 -7.55 -5.02
C SER A 142 8.24 -7.28 -6.33
N ASP A 143 8.41 -6.10 -6.89
CA ASP A 143 7.86 -5.72 -8.18
C ASP A 143 8.67 -6.25 -9.37
N ARG A 144 9.63 -7.16 -9.13
CA ARG A 144 10.37 -7.81 -10.21
C ARG A 144 9.43 -8.72 -11.00
N PRO A 145 9.55 -8.83 -12.34
CA PRO A 145 10.54 -8.18 -13.19
C PRO A 145 10.13 -6.79 -13.71
N LEU A 146 9.08 -6.16 -13.17
CA LEU A 146 8.54 -4.89 -13.67
C LEU A 146 9.41 -3.67 -13.30
N TYR A 147 9.99 -3.65 -12.10
CA TYR A 147 10.81 -2.53 -11.59
C TYR A 147 10.11 -1.16 -11.70
N LEU A 148 8.83 -1.10 -11.38
CA LEU A 148 7.99 0.12 -11.43
C LEU A 148 8.06 0.92 -10.12
N GLY A 149 8.73 0.39 -9.12
CA GLY A 149 8.81 0.98 -7.81
C GLY A 149 7.60 0.78 -6.94
N ILE A 150 7.00 -0.41 -7.06
CA ILE A 150 5.91 -0.82 -6.19
C ILE A 150 6.46 -1.10 -4.79
N GLU A 151 5.90 -0.42 -3.80
CA GLU A 151 6.22 -0.55 -2.39
C GLU A 151 5.05 -1.24 -1.66
N PRO A 152 5.17 -2.55 -1.38
CA PRO A 152 4.17 -3.30 -0.63
C PRO A 152 4.21 -2.85 0.83
N SER A 153 3.33 -1.90 1.18
CA SER A 153 3.37 -1.21 2.46
C SER A 153 2.38 -1.79 3.46
N GLY A 154 1.32 -2.47 3.02
CA GLY A 154 0.18 -2.89 3.88
C GLY A 154 -0.20 -4.36 3.76
N CYS A 155 0.74 -5.27 3.48
CA CYS A 155 0.40 -6.66 3.13
C CYS A 155 -0.15 -7.48 4.32
N CYS A 156 -1.33 -8.08 4.16
CA CYS A 156 -2.03 -8.82 5.22
C CYS A 156 -3.05 -9.83 4.68
N SER A 157 -3.55 -10.72 5.55
CA SER A 157 -4.72 -11.54 5.24
C SER A 157 -6.02 -10.71 5.33
N ARG A 158 -7.15 -11.31 4.91
CA ARG A 158 -8.47 -10.69 5.08
C ARG A 158 -8.78 -10.36 6.54
N ASP A 159 -8.59 -11.34 7.42
CA ASP A 159 -8.88 -11.19 8.85
C ASP A 159 -7.96 -10.14 9.49
N GLU A 160 -6.68 -10.16 9.13
CA GLU A 160 -5.73 -9.15 9.60
C GLU A 160 -6.12 -7.74 9.13
N PHE A 161 -6.64 -7.59 7.90
CA PHE A 161 -7.11 -6.29 7.42
C PHE A 161 -8.34 -5.82 8.20
N LEU A 162 -9.31 -6.69 8.45
CA LEU A 162 -10.49 -6.36 9.25
C LEU A 162 -10.10 -6.02 10.70
N GLU A 163 -9.12 -6.70 11.28
CA GLU A 163 -8.59 -6.38 12.61
C GLU A 163 -7.87 -5.03 12.62
N ARG A 164 -7.12 -4.70 11.56
CA ARG A 164 -6.52 -3.37 11.40
C ARG A 164 -7.58 -2.26 11.33
N LEU A 165 -8.72 -2.50 10.69
CA LEU A 165 -9.85 -1.55 10.71
C LEU A 165 -10.41 -1.38 12.13
N ARG A 166 -10.66 -2.49 12.85
CA ARG A 166 -11.18 -2.45 14.24
C ARG A 166 -10.24 -1.73 15.20
N SER A 167 -8.94 -1.83 14.96
CA SER A 167 -7.89 -1.20 15.77
C SER A 167 -7.47 0.20 15.28
N PHE A 168 -8.24 0.79 14.35
CA PHE A 168 -8.00 2.12 13.79
C PHE A 168 -6.58 2.29 13.24
N ASP A 169 -6.09 1.27 12.54
CA ASP A 169 -4.82 1.36 11.83
C ASP A 169 -4.91 2.41 10.72
N ILE A 170 -3.97 3.35 10.73
CA ILE A 170 -4.01 4.51 9.82
C ILE A 170 -3.85 4.12 8.35
N GLN A 171 -3.25 2.97 8.05
CA GLN A 171 -3.08 2.52 6.67
C GLN A 171 -4.34 1.82 6.15
N ALA A 172 -4.99 1.00 6.99
CA ALA A 172 -6.30 0.45 6.67
C ALA A 172 -7.35 1.56 6.49
N LEU A 173 -7.31 2.59 7.33
CA LEU A 173 -8.16 3.78 7.17
C LEU A 173 -7.83 4.57 5.90
N ASP A 174 -6.55 4.83 5.60
CA ASP A 174 -6.15 5.50 4.35
C ASP A 174 -6.63 4.71 3.12
N ALA A 175 -6.58 3.37 3.17
CA ALA A 175 -7.12 2.50 2.13
C ALA A 175 -8.64 2.66 1.96
N ILE A 176 -9.42 2.76 3.04
CA ILE A 176 -10.88 2.99 2.96
C ILE A 176 -11.20 4.35 2.34
N PHE A 177 -10.49 5.40 2.75
CA PHE A 177 -10.82 6.78 2.35
C PHE A 177 -10.28 7.20 0.98
N TYR A 178 -9.08 6.73 0.65
CA TYR A 178 -8.31 7.19 -0.51
C TYR A 178 -7.83 6.05 -1.39
N GLY A 179 -7.88 4.82 -0.92
CA GLY A 179 -7.40 3.67 -1.66
C GLY A 179 -8.13 3.51 -2.99
N ARG A 180 -7.36 3.24 -4.05
CA ARG A 180 -7.90 2.87 -5.35
C ARG A 180 -7.61 1.41 -5.65
N ILE A 181 -8.65 0.67 -5.97
CA ILE A 181 -8.61 -0.77 -6.17
C ILE A 181 -8.08 -1.06 -7.58
N ILE A 182 -7.10 -1.95 -7.68
CA ILE A 182 -6.61 -2.51 -8.95
C ILE A 182 -7.25 -3.86 -9.22
N TYR A 183 -7.45 -4.63 -8.16
CA TYR A 183 -8.00 -5.96 -8.18
C TYR A 183 -8.80 -6.17 -6.90
N ASP A 184 -9.96 -6.80 -7.01
CA ASP A 184 -10.76 -7.25 -5.88
C ASP A 184 -11.58 -8.47 -6.27
N ASP A 185 -11.62 -9.48 -5.40
CA ASP A 185 -12.44 -10.69 -5.55
C ASP A 185 -13.76 -10.62 -4.77
N GLY A 186 -14.22 -9.41 -4.44
CA GLY A 186 -15.42 -9.13 -3.65
C GLY A 186 -15.15 -8.84 -2.18
N PHE A 187 -13.92 -9.06 -1.69
CA PHE A 187 -13.57 -8.80 -0.30
C PHE A 187 -13.72 -7.32 0.09
N TRP A 188 -13.44 -6.40 -0.83
CA TRP A 188 -13.43 -4.98 -0.49
C TRP A 188 -14.79 -4.45 -0.05
N ASN A 189 -15.89 -5.00 -0.58
CA ASN A 189 -17.22 -4.64 -0.13
C ASN A 189 -17.44 -4.99 1.36
N ILE A 190 -16.95 -6.17 1.78
CA ILE A 190 -16.99 -6.61 3.19
C ILE A 190 -16.20 -5.64 4.07
N ALA A 191 -15.01 -5.21 3.62
CA ALA A 191 -14.18 -4.27 4.35
C ALA A 191 -14.85 -2.89 4.51
N LYS A 192 -15.54 -2.40 3.47
CA LYS A 192 -16.34 -1.16 3.55
C LYS A 192 -17.51 -1.30 4.54
N THR A 193 -18.26 -2.40 4.48
CA THR A 193 -19.35 -2.67 5.43
C THR A 193 -18.84 -2.69 6.87
N GLN A 194 -17.73 -3.38 7.13
CA GLN A 194 -17.09 -3.40 8.44
C GLN A 194 -16.72 -1.99 8.92
N TYR A 195 -16.19 -1.14 8.03
CA TYR A 195 -15.88 0.25 8.38
C TYR A 195 -17.14 1.06 8.68
N THR A 196 -18.22 0.93 7.89
CA THR A 196 -19.49 1.62 8.14
C THR A 196 -20.08 1.25 9.51
N GLU A 197 -19.95 -0.01 9.93
CA GLU A 197 -20.36 -0.45 11.26
C GLU A 197 -19.52 0.22 12.37
N ILE A 198 -18.19 0.28 12.19
CA ILE A 198 -17.27 0.95 13.12
C ILE A 198 -17.59 2.44 13.21
N GLU A 199 -17.79 3.10 12.06
CA GLU A 199 -18.15 4.51 11.97
C GLU A 199 -19.42 4.81 12.77
N ARG A 200 -20.48 4.03 12.56
CA ARG A 200 -21.75 4.16 13.28
C ARG A 200 -21.58 3.90 14.78
N LYS A 201 -20.84 2.85 15.15
CA LYS A 201 -20.64 2.45 16.55
C LYS A 201 -19.90 3.51 17.37
N TYR A 202 -18.90 4.17 16.79
CA TYR A 202 -18.06 5.13 17.51
C TYR A 202 -18.38 6.60 17.15
N GLY A 203 -19.41 6.83 16.32
CA GLY A 203 -19.83 8.16 15.87
C GLY A 203 -18.69 8.95 15.21
N LEU A 204 -17.87 8.28 14.39
CA LEU A 204 -16.71 8.91 13.75
C LEU A 204 -17.18 9.89 12.67
N ASN A 205 -16.44 10.98 12.48
CA ASN A 205 -16.73 11.95 11.42
C ASN A 205 -15.85 11.65 10.19
N PRO A 206 -16.41 11.16 9.07
CA PRO A 206 -15.63 10.80 7.88
C PRO A 206 -14.88 11.99 7.29
N SER A 207 -15.49 13.17 7.27
CA SER A 207 -14.87 14.38 6.74
C SER A 207 -13.65 14.81 7.55
N TYR A 208 -13.70 14.63 8.87
CA TYR A 208 -12.54 14.88 9.74
C TYR A 208 -11.41 13.89 9.48
N LEU A 209 -11.72 12.59 9.49
CA LEU A 209 -10.73 11.54 9.24
C LEU A 209 -10.10 11.66 7.85
N LYS A 210 -10.90 11.98 6.83
CA LYS A 210 -10.42 12.25 5.47
C LYS A 210 -9.38 13.38 5.47
N LYS A 211 -9.70 14.54 6.08
CA LYS A 211 -8.75 15.67 6.21
C LYS A 211 -7.46 15.27 6.94
N LEU A 212 -7.57 14.49 8.00
CA LEU A 212 -6.42 14.03 8.78
C LEU A 212 -5.52 13.10 7.94
N LEU A 213 -6.10 12.12 7.26
CA LEU A 213 -5.39 11.12 6.45
C LEU A 213 -4.85 11.69 5.13
N LEU A 214 -5.38 12.80 4.63
CA LEU A 214 -4.83 13.49 3.45
C LEU A 214 -3.35 13.87 3.60
N GLN A 215 -2.89 14.05 4.86
CA GLN A 215 -1.52 14.41 5.19
C GLN A 215 -0.53 13.25 5.03
N LEU A 216 -1.01 12.01 4.90
CA LEU A 216 -0.20 10.82 4.65
C LEU A 216 0.25 10.78 3.19
#